data_AF-A0A356IIS3-F1
#
_entry.id   AF-A0A356IIS3-F1
#
_cell.length_a   1.000
_cell.length_b   1.000
_cell.length_c   1.000
_cell.angle_alpha   90.00
_cell.angle_beta   90.00
_cell.angle_gamma   90.00
#
_symmetry.space_group_name_H-M   'P 1'
#
loop_
_entity.id
_entity.type
_entity.pdbx_description
1 polymer ?
#
loop_
_entity_poly.entity_id
_entity_poly.type
_entity_poly.pdbx_seq_one_letter_code
_entity_poly.pdbx_strand_id
1 'polypeptide(L)'
;MMFNPKLTALSAAILFSTLSACGGGGGGNDDNDNPPAPRQQLTALPAFLQGNEANCSFVESGNDVSLEAYSGNLNNVTGLTCNGVTLSDLNEISLLTALETLNLEDAGLTNVNELLNNSTLSELDLSGNPLTDLATIASLLNLTALDLDNTGLSDLTLLQSLTALQQLNLADNDISNVTALGNLMALTSLDLSGNSITELTSLGALTNLQTLDVSGNNSLACADINNLDNTLGGAVEITVPSDCTTALYLDNTSDASQTLDLSMQAIAFDRLVIGDIQGRDDIVLFQSGNDLRVTANTSAGEKQITFSNWFSDEAYQLGEFEIGSEGVSRFDDLRAAVGLGLALTDQDDTYSGSNGNDIIYGLDGNDIIAGERGADVIVGGSGSDILSGHKITIDDDSSVTRSVSYDSDQDTIVFNLGDGNDII
;
A
#
# COMPACT_ATOMS: atom_id res chain seq x y z
N MET A 1 2.11 -7.19 18.02
CA MET A 1 1.21 -6.00 18.00
C MET A 1 0.37 -6.11 16.73
N MET A 2 -0.96 -6.22 16.80
CA MET A 2 -1.84 -6.45 15.63
C MET A 2 -2.24 -5.15 14.90
N PHE A 3 -1.86 -4.00 15.46
CA PHE A 3 -2.03 -2.69 14.85
C PHE A 3 -0.66 -2.18 14.45
N ASN A 4 -0.52 -1.68 13.22
CA ASN A 4 0.69 -0.99 12.79
C ASN A 4 0.49 0.52 12.96
N PRO A 5 0.90 1.12 14.10
CA PRO A 5 0.64 2.53 14.40
C PRO A 5 1.43 3.50 13.51
N LYS A 6 2.31 3.00 12.64
CA LYS A 6 3.13 3.80 11.73
C LYS A 6 2.47 4.00 10.38
N LEU A 7 1.44 3.21 10.06
CA LEU A 7 0.61 3.46 8.89
C LEU A 7 -0.33 4.61 9.22
N THR A 8 -0.12 5.74 8.55
CA THR A 8 -0.90 6.95 8.80
C THR A 8 -1.85 7.22 7.65
N ALA A 9 -3.06 7.68 7.97
CA ALA A 9 -3.93 8.32 7.00
C ALA A 9 -3.31 9.67 6.60
N LEU A 10 -3.29 9.95 5.29
CA LEU A 10 -2.82 11.19 4.65
C LEU A 10 -2.03 12.12 5.59
N SER A 11 -0.75 11.78 5.78
CA SER A 11 0.24 12.69 6.36
C SER A 11 0.69 13.65 5.27
N ALA A 12 1.03 14.88 5.66
CA ALA A 12 1.23 16.00 4.74
C ALA A 12 2.15 15.66 3.56
N ALA A 13 1.82 16.23 2.39
CA ALA A 13 2.60 16.19 1.15
C ALA A 13 4.09 16.10 1.43
N ILE A 14 4.80 15.21 0.72
CA ILE A 14 6.24 15.27 0.64
C ILE A 14 6.58 16.69 0.24
N LEU A 15 7.09 17.46 1.20
CA LEU A 15 7.66 18.76 0.94
C LEU A 15 8.90 18.46 0.09
N PHE A 16 8.72 18.39 -1.24
CA PHE A 16 9.68 19.05 -2.10
C PHE A 16 9.78 20.43 -1.49
N SER A 17 10.91 20.70 -0.82
CA SER A 17 11.17 22.05 -0.34
C SER A 17 10.88 22.94 -1.52
N THR A 18 9.87 23.80 -1.38
CA THR A 18 9.53 24.81 -2.37
C THR A 18 10.84 25.32 -2.96
N LEU A 19 11.01 25.28 -4.27
CA LEU A 19 12.10 25.98 -4.94
C LEU A 19 11.90 27.50 -4.76
N SER A 20 12.01 27.98 -3.52
CA SER A 20 11.89 29.37 -3.12
C SER A 20 12.60 29.63 -1.78
N ALA A 21 13.58 30.54 -1.84
CA ALA A 21 14.23 31.25 -0.75
C ALA A 21 14.87 30.43 0.38
N CYS A 22 16.16 30.11 0.23
CA CYS A 22 17.02 29.74 1.35
C CYS A 22 17.18 30.93 2.33
N GLY A 23 16.58 30.81 3.52
CA GLY A 23 16.65 31.81 4.58
C GLY A 23 17.96 31.77 5.37
N GLY A 24 18.81 32.77 5.14
CA GLY A 24 19.55 33.55 6.14
C GLY A 24 20.46 32.85 7.17
N GLY A 25 21.78 33.07 7.02
CA GLY A 25 22.72 32.93 8.14
C GLY A 25 24.17 33.33 7.82
N GLY A 26 24.58 34.52 8.28
CA GLY A 26 25.98 34.80 8.64
C GLY A 26 26.79 35.67 7.66
N GLY A 27 26.90 36.95 7.97
CA GLY A 27 27.79 37.88 7.26
C GLY A 27 29.29 37.61 7.48
N GLY A 28 30.06 38.02 6.49
CA GLY A 28 31.52 38.14 6.55
C GLY A 28 32.01 38.81 5.27
N ASN A 29 32.44 40.07 5.38
CA ASN A 29 33.24 40.73 4.35
C ASN A 29 34.52 39.92 4.11
N ASP A 30 34.94 39.79 2.86
CA ASP A 30 36.34 39.95 2.51
C ASP A 30 36.45 40.32 1.01
N ASP A 31 36.97 41.53 0.80
CA ASP A 31 37.56 41.97 -0.46
C ASP A 31 38.67 40.99 -0.86
N ASN A 32 38.72 40.59 -2.15
CA ASN A 32 39.99 40.48 -2.86
C ASN A 32 39.77 40.41 -4.38
N ASP A 33 40.27 41.46 -5.03
CA ASP A 33 40.45 41.62 -6.47
C ASP A 33 41.25 40.48 -7.10
N ASN A 34 40.67 39.81 -8.09
CA ASN A 34 41.34 39.46 -9.35
C ASN A 34 40.29 39.16 -10.43
N PRO A 35 40.27 39.85 -11.59
CA PRO A 35 39.23 39.60 -12.60
C PRO A 35 39.50 38.27 -13.32
N PRO A 36 38.49 37.37 -13.46
CA PRO A 36 38.59 36.28 -14.42
C PRO A 36 38.64 36.87 -15.83
N ALA A 37 39.39 36.23 -16.73
CA ALA A 37 39.46 36.56 -18.15
C ALA A 37 38.07 36.72 -18.79
N PRO A 38 37.92 37.55 -19.84
CA PRO A 38 36.61 37.88 -20.40
C PRO A 38 36.03 36.67 -21.12
N ARG A 39 35.20 35.90 -20.42
CA ARG A 39 34.20 35.03 -21.05
C ARG A 39 33.09 35.93 -21.56
N GLN A 40 32.62 35.66 -22.78
CA GLN A 40 31.60 36.47 -23.46
C GLN A 40 30.42 36.73 -22.51
N GLN A 41 30.19 38.00 -22.14
CA GLN A 41 28.94 38.42 -21.52
C GLN A 41 27.82 38.08 -22.51
N LEU A 42 26.94 37.16 -22.12
CA LEU A 42 25.64 37.02 -22.79
C LEU A 42 24.85 38.28 -22.49
N THR A 43 24.73 39.15 -23.50
CA THR A 43 24.17 40.50 -23.35
C THR A 43 22.64 40.56 -23.37
N ALA A 44 21.97 39.40 -23.41
CA ALA A 44 20.51 39.32 -23.49
C ALA A 44 19.98 38.08 -22.74
N LEU A 45 18.79 38.23 -22.18
CA LEU A 45 18.02 37.16 -21.57
C LEU A 45 17.66 36.09 -22.64
N PRO A 46 17.73 34.78 -22.30
CA PRO A 46 17.30 33.72 -23.20
C PRO A 46 15.90 33.94 -23.76
N ALA A 47 15.69 33.60 -25.03
CA ALA A 47 14.44 33.88 -25.74
C ALA A 47 13.21 33.25 -25.07
N PHE A 48 13.34 32.06 -24.50
CA PHE A 48 12.23 31.35 -23.83
C PHE A 48 11.72 32.07 -22.56
N LEU A 49 12.53 32.96 -21.98
CA LEU A 49 12.19 33.74 -20.79
C LEU A 49 11.65 35.14 -21.13
N GLN A 50 11.77 35.57 -22.40
CA GLN A 50 11.30 36.89 -22.82
C GLN A 50 9.76 36.95 -22.77
N GLY A 51 9.24 37.97 -22.08
CA GLY A 51 7.80 38.12 -21.82
C GLY A 51 7.28 37.35 -20.59
N ASN A 52 8.14 36.56 -19.92
CA ASN A 52 7.82 35.82 -18.70
C ASN A 52 8.61 36.32 -17.47
N GLU A 53 9.30 37.47 -17.57
CA GLU A 53 10.27 37.96 -16.59
C GLU A 53 9.67 38.21 -15.19
N ALA A 54 8.38 38.53 -15.13
CA ALA A 54 7.66 38.78 -13.88
C ALA A 54 7.38 37.51 -13.06
N ASN A 55 7.35 36.35 -13.72
CA ASN A 55 6.95 35.07 -13.13
C ASN A 55 8.11 34.06 -13.04
N CYS A 56 9.28 34.46 -13.53
CA CYS A 56 10.51 33.70 -13.41
C CYS A 56 11.51 34.41 -12.49
N SER A 57 12.41 33.65 -11.88
CA SER A 57 13.55 34.16 -11.11
C SER A 57 14.79 33.29 -11.33
N PHE A 58 15.97 33.90 -11.22
CA PHE A 58 17.25 33.19 -11.21
C PHE A 58 17.77 33.06 -9.80
N VAL A 59 18.53 32.00 -9.51
CA VAL A 59 19.33 31.89 -8.30
C VAL A 59 20.79 32.21 -8.64
N GLU A 60 21.36 33.20 -7.95
CA GLU A 60 22.79 33.51 -8.00
C GLU A 60 23.35 33.63 -6.57
N SER A 61 24.44 32.91 -6.29
CA SER A 61 25.06 32.89 -4.95
C SER A 61 24.07 32.55 -3.82
N GLY A 62 23.09 31.68 -4.11
CA GLY A 62 22.06 31.24 -3.17
C GLY A 62 20.90 32.22 -2.93
N ASN A 63 20.79 33.30 -3.71
CA ASN A 63 19.69 34.27 -3.59
C ASN A 63 18.86 34.33 -4.87
N ASP A 64 17.54 34.46 -4.71
CA ASP A 64 16.62 34.70 -5.82
C ASP A 64 16.77 36.13 -6.36
N VAL A 65 16.87 36.24 -7.68
CA VAL A 65 17.04 37.47 -8.44
C VAL A 65 15.95 37.52 -9.52
N SER A 66 15.11 38.56 -9.47
CA SER A 66 14.08 38.80 -10.49
C SER A 66 14.71 39.05 -11.87
N LEU A 67 14.05 38.53 -12.92
CA LEU A 67 14.52 38.67 -14.29
C LEU A 67 14.33 40.09 -14.87
N GLU A 68 13.40 40.89 -14.34
CA GLU A 68 13.06 42.23 -14.87
C GLU A 68 14.24 43.23 -14.88
N ALA A 69 15.32 42.93 -14.14
CA ALA A 69 16.53 43.75 -14.06
C ALA A 69 17.84 42.95 -14.23
N TYR A 70 17.78 41.70 -14.68
CA TYR A 70 18.97 40.86 -14.73
C TYR A 70 19.97 41.32 -15.80
N SER A 71 21.13 41.80 -15.35
CA SER A 71 22.28 42.15 -16.21
C SER A 71 23.54 41.34 -15.87
N GLY A 72 23.36 40.25 -15.11
CA GLY A 72 24.42 39.38 -14.61
C GLY A 72 24.98 38.43 -15.68
N ASN A 73 26.01 37.67 -15.31
CA ASN A 73 26.58 36.65 -16.18
C ASN A 73 25.75 35.36 -16.05
N LEU A 74 25.07 34.93 -17.12
CA LEU A 74 24.27 33.69 -17.12
C LEU A 74 25.08 32.44 -16.73
N ASN A 75 26.42 32.46 -16.84
CA ASN A 75 27.27 31.36 -16.38
C ASN A 75 27.33 31.20 -14.85
N ASN A 76 26.86 32.18 -14.08
CA ASN A 76 26.80 32.12 -12.62
C ASN A 76 25.42 31.69 -12.10
N VAL A 77 24.44 31.52 -13.00
CA VAL A 77 23.08 31.14 -12.63
C VAL A 77 23.10 29.66 -12.26
N THR A 78 22.81 29.39 -10.99
CA THR A 78 22.73 28.03 -10.44
C THR A 78 21.29 27.55 -10.29
N GLY A 79 20.31 28.45 -10.43
CA GLY A 79 18.91 28.10 -10.36
C GLY A 79 18.03 28.90 -11.29
N LEU A 80 16.95 28.29 -11.76
CA LEU A 80 15.88 28.93 -12.52
C LEU A 80 14.54 28.39 -12.02
N THR A 81 13.67 29.29 -11.58
CA THR A 81 12.30 28.99 -11.18
C THR A 81 11.34 29.79 -12.04
N CYS A 82 10.34 29.14 -12.61
CA CYS A 82 9.34 29.74 -13.46
C CYS A 82 7.95 29.18 -13.10
N ASN A 83 7.15 29.96 -12.36
CA ASN A 83 5.91 29.46 -11.78
C ASN A 83 4.70 29.79 -12.66
N GLY A 84 3.97 28.77 -13.12
CA GLY A 84 2.70 28.94 -13.83
C GLY A 84 2.84 29.71 -15.15
N VAL A 85 3.96 29.55 -15.85
CA VAL A 85 4.24 30.19 -17.14
C VAL A 85 4.20 29.17 -18.26
N THR A 86 3.42 29.41 -19.31
CA THR A 86 3.49 28.54 -20.49
C THR A 86 4.76 28.83 -21.30
N LEU A 87 5.66 27.86 -21.37
CA LEU A 87 6.86 27.91 -22.19
C LEU A 87 6.63 27.13 -23.49
N SER A 88 6.99 27.73 -24.63
CA SER A 88 6.84 27.06 -25.94
C SER A 88 7.91 26.00 -26.19
N ASP A 89 9.10 26.20 -25.65
CA ASP A 89 10.26 25.31 -25.71
C ASP A 89 11.31 25.76 -24.67
N LEU A 90 12.36 24.96 -24.51
CA LEU A 90 13.51 25.27 -23.66
C LEU A 90 14.76 25.60 -24.50
N ASN A 91 14.60 26.14 -25.71
CA ASN A 91 15.75 26.55 -26.51
C ASN A 91 16.59 27.55 -25.72
N GLU A 92 17.91 27.45 -25.85
CA GLU A 92 18.87 28.29 -25.12
C GLU A 92 19.00 28.01 -23.61
N ILE A 93 18.27 27.03 -23.03
CA ILE A 93 18.50 26.60 -21.64
C ILE A 93 19.92 26.05 -21.41
N SER A 94 20.54 25.54 -22.48
CA SER A 94 21.94 25.12 -22.50
C SER A 94 22.95 26.25 -22.28
N LEU A 95 22.53 27.53 -22.33
CA LEU A 95 23.36 28.67 -21.94
C LEU A 95 23.55 28.77 -20.42
N LEU A 96 22.63 28.18 -19.64
CA LEU A 96 22.68 28.11 -18.17
C LEU A 96 23.56 26.91 -17.76
N THR A 97 24.85 26.99 -18.07
CA THR A 97 25.78 25.85 -17.95
C THR A 97 26.13 25.46 -16.51
N ALA A 98 25.81 26.31 -15.53
CA ALA A 98 26.02 26.06 -14.10
C ALA A 98 24.72 25.71 -13.35
N LEU A 99 23.64 25.42 -14.08
CA LEU A 99 22.32 25.19 -13.50
C LEU A 99 22.31 23.91 -12.66
N GLU A 100 22.06 24.06 -11.37
CA GLU A 100 21.98 22.98 -10.37
C GLU A 100 20.52 22.69 -9.97
N THR A 101 19.66 23.72 -10.03
CA THR A 101 18.23 23.66 -9.66
C THR A 101 17.37 24.21 -10.80
N LEU A 102 16.29 23.52 -11.15
CA LEU A 102 15.37 23.96 -12.19
C LEU A 102 13.93 23.60 -11.81
N ASN A 103 13.07 24.61 -11.69
CA ASN A 103 11.62 24.44 -11.55
C ASN A 103 10.91 25.04 -12.76
N LEU A 104 10.15 24.18 -13.43
CA LEU A 104 9.28 24.48 -14.56
C LEU A 104 7.88 23.87 -14.33
N GLU A 105 7.38 23.95 -13.10
CA GLU A 105 6.04 23.50 -12.72
C GLU A 105 4.97 24.17 -13.61
N ASP A 106 4.01 23.37 -14.09
CA ASP A 106 2.87 23.83 -14.90
C ASP A 106 3.29 24.66 -16.14
N ALA A 107 4.46 24.35 -16.71
CA ALA A 107 5.02 25.11 -17.82
C ALA A 107 4.40 24.79 -19.19
N GLY A 108 3.47 23.84 -19.26
CA GLY A 108 2.84 23.38 -20.51
C GLY A 108 3.80 22.62 -21.43
N LEU A 109 4.91 22.10 -20.89
CA LEU A 109 5.91 21.35 -21.63
C LEU A 109 5.41 19.97 -22.03
N THR A 110 5.81 19.51 -23.21
CA THR A 110 5.48 18.16 -23.72
C THR A 110 6.71 17.24 -23.79
N ASN A 111 7.89 17.83 -23.69
CA ASN A 111 9.20 17.17 -23.68
C ASN A 111 10.23 18.13 -23.06
N VAL A 112 11.41 17.60 -22.74
CA VAL A 112 12.52 18.34 -22.14
C VAL A 112 13.87 18.03 -22.82
N ASN A 113 13.85 17.86 -24.15
CA ASN A 113 15.01 17.37 -24.89
C ASN A 113 16.21 18.33 -24.89
N GLU A 114 15.97 19.62 -24.68
CA GLU A 114 17.01 20.64 -24.59
C GLU A 114 17.83 20.55 -23.29
N LEU A 115 17.37 19.81 -22.27
CA LEU A 115 18.09 19.60 -21.01
C LEU A 115 19.30 18.66 -21.11
N LEU A 116 19.54 18.03 -22.26
CA LEU A 116 20.57 16.99 -22.46
C LEU A 116 21.98 17.41 -21.99
N ASN A 117 22.29 18.71 -22.03
CA ASN A 117 23.61 19.23 -21.65
C ASN A 117 23.64 19.85 -20.25
N ASN A 118 22.52 19.96 -19.55
CA ASN A 118 22.44 20.50 -18.18
C ASN A 118 22.85 19.43 -17.15
N SER A 119 24.00 18.80 -17.38
CA SER A 119 24.52 17.69 -16.57
C SER A 119 24.87 18.05 -15.12
N THR A 120 24.87 19.34 -14.77
CA THR A 120 25.04 19.86 -13.40
C THR A 120 23.77 19.80 -12.57
N LEU A 121 22.60 19.55 -13.20
CA LEU A 121 21.32 19.51 -12.49
C LEU A 121 21.34 18.43 -11.40
N SER A 122 20.95 18.87 -10.21
CA SER A 122 20.81 18.07 -9.00
C SER A 122 19.37 18.07 -8.46
N GLU A 123 18.59 19.09 -8.80
CA GLU A 123 17.17 19.22 -8.45
C GLU A 123 16.39 19.66 -9.69
N LEU A 124 15.33 18.92 -10.02
CA LEU A 124 14.51 19.17 -11.20
C LEU A 124 13.04 18.97 -10.86
N ASP A 125 12.24 19.99 -11.11
CA ASP A 125 10.80 19.96 -10.96
C ASP A 125 10.13 20.25 -12.31
N LEU A 126 9.39 19.25 -12.78
CA LEU A 126 8.62 19.25 -14.02
C LEU A 126 7.16 18.88 -13.77
N SER A 127 6.68 19.01 -12.54
CA SER A 127 5.31 18.68 -12.14
C SER A 127 4.27 19.44 -12.98
N GLY A 128 3.10 18.82 -13.18
CA GLY A 128 1.97 19.42 -13.92
C GLY A 128 2.18 19.61 -15.43
N ASN A 129 3.28 19.09 -15.99
CA ASN A 129 3.54 19.16 -17.43
C ASN A 129 3.06 17.89 -18.16
N PRO A 130 2.34 17.99 -19.29
CA PRO A 130 1.89 16.83 -20.07
C PRO A 130 3.03 16.18 -20.87
N LEU A 131 4.00 15.60 -20.18
CA LEU A 131 5.25 15.08 -20.74
C LEU A 131 5.00 13.76 -21.48
N THR A 132 5.42 13.71 -22.74
CA THR A 132 5.29 12.51 -23.60
C THR A 132 6.64 11.91 -24.00
N ASP A 133 7.72 12.68 -23.87
CA ASP A 133 9.09 12.25 -24.11
C ASP A 133 10.01 12.75 -22.99
N LEU A 134 10.49 11.81 -22.18
CA LEU A 134 11.35 12.04 -21.02
C LEU A 134 12.70 11.33 -21.16
N ALA A 135 13.06 10.87 -22.35
CA ALA A 135 14.29 10.11 -22.56
C ALA A 135 15.55 10.86 -22.08
N THR A 136 15.52 12.19 -22.16
CA THR A 136 16.61 13.07 -21.73
C THR A 136 16.86 13.00 -20.21
N ILE A 137 15.83 12.78 -19.38
CA ILE A 137 15.97 12.68 -17.93
C ILE A 137 16.92 11.56 -17.52
N ALA A 138 16.91 10.43 -18.23
CA ALA A 138 17.77 9.28 -17.95
C ALA A 138 19.29 9.59 -18.04
N SER A 139 19.66 10.72 -18.65
CA SER A 139 21.04 11.20 -18.78
C SER A 139 21.49 12.16 -17.68
N LEU A 140 20.57 12.66 -16.86
CA LEU A 140 20.84 13.62 -15.78
C LEU A 140 21.26 12.89 -14.49
N LEU A 141 22.40 12.19 -14.56
CA LEU A 141 22.84 11.24 -13.53
C LEU A 141 23.20 11.87 -12.16
N ASN A 142 23.27 13.21 -12.08
CA ASN A 142 23.54 13.95 -10.85
C ASN A 142 22.26 14.34 -10.09
N LEU A 143 21.07 14.01 -10.61
CA LEU A 143 19.82 14.29 -9.92
C LEU A 143 19.75 13.58 -8.57
N THR A 144 19.46 14.39 -7.54
CA THR A 144 19.20 13.97 -6.17
C THR A 144 17.75 14.22 -5.76
N ALA A 145 17.07 15.18 -6.40
CA ALA A 145 15.64 15.42 -6.24
C ALA A 145 14.99 15.55 -7.63
N LEU A 146 13.87 14.85 -7.84
CA LEU A 146 13.11 14.88 -9.09
C LEU A 146 11.61 14.86 -8.80
N ASP A 147 10.91 15.90 -9.25
CA ASP A 147 9.45 15.97 -9.22
C ASP A 147 8.85 15.77 -10.63
N LEU A 148 8.01 14.75 -10.75
CA LEU A 148 7.27 14.36 -11.94
C LEU A 148 5.78 14.13 -11.63
N ASP A 149 5.27 14.78 -10.57
CA ASP A 149 3.84 14.78 -10.23
C ASP A 149 2.97 15.19 -11.43
N ASN A 150 1.87 14.46 -11.64
CA ASN A 150 0.87 14.79 -12.65
C ASN A 150 1.47 15.05 -14.04
N THR A 151 2.40 14.17 -14.47
CA THR A 151 3.05 14.26 -15.79
C THR A 151 2.49 13.29 -16.83
N GLY A 152 1.58 12.40 -16.44
CA GLY A 152 1.01 11.35 -17.29
C GLY A 152 1.94 10.16 -17.50
N LEU A 153 2.88 9.94 -16.57
CA LEU A 153 3.86 8.87 -16.64
C LEU A 153 3.21 7.52 -16.31
N SER A 154 3.64 6.48 -17.02
CA SER A 154 3.24 5.09 -16.75
C SER A 154 4.41 4.11 -16.79
N ASP A 155 5.48 4.44 -17.53
CA ASP A 155 6.70 3.65 -17.64
C ASP A 155 7.87 4.35 -16.92
N LEU A 156 8.38 3.70 -15.87
CA LEU A 156 9.47 4.20 -15.04
C LEU A 156 10.86 3.73 -15.49
N THR A 157 10.98 3.01 -16.60
CA THR A 157 12.26 2.44 -17.07
C THR A 157 13.37 3.48 -17.23
N LEU A 158 13.02 4.71 -17.59
CA LEU A 158 13.94 5.84 -17.71
C LEU A 158 14.60 6.26 -16.40
N LEU A 159 13.99 5.95 -15.24
CA LEU A 159 14.48 6.34 -13.93
C LEU A 159 15.54 5.37 -13.38
N GLN A 160 15.66 4.16 -13.94
CA GLN A 160 16.52 3.09 -13.40
C GLN A 160 18.00 3.48 -13.27
N SER A 161 18.48 4.42 -14.10
CA SER A 161 19.86 4.90 -14.08
C SER A 161 20.13 5.98 -13.04
N LEU A 162 19.09 6.62 -12.49
CA LEU A 162 19.20 7.79 -11.60
C LEU A 162 19.49 7.40 -10.14
N THR A 163 20.48 6.55 -9.94
CA THR A 163 20.82 5.93 -8.65
C THR A 163 21.26 6.90 -7.55
N ALA A 164 21.48 8.19 -7.88
CA ALA A 164 21.77 9.25 -6.92
C ALA A 164 20.52 9.91 -6.31
N LEU A 165 19.32 9.58 -6.80
CA LEU A 165 18.05 10.13 -6.31
C LEU A 165 17.84 9.82 -4.82
N GLN A 166 17.54 10.86 -4.06
CA GLN A 166 17.18 10.84 -2.65
C GLN A 166 15.71 11.20 -2.44
N GLN A 167 15.17 12.08 -3.28
CA GLN A 167 13.78 12.50 -3.26
C GLN A 167 13.16 12.30 -4.64
N LEU A 168 12.01 11.63 -4.69
CA LEU A 168 11.30 11.36 -5.94
C LEU A 168 9.80 11.52 -5.70
N ASN A 169 9.18 12.43 -6.43
CA ASN A 169 7.73 12.58 -6.47
C ASN A 169 7.20 12.09 -7.82
N LEU A 170 6.32 11.09 -7.77
CA LEU A 170 5.64 10.47 -8.90
C LEU A 170 4.12 10.45 -8.68
N ALA A 171 3.60 11.32 -7.80
CA ALA A 171 2.19 11.39 -7.48
C ALA A 171 1.32 11.68 -8.71
N ASP A 172 0.04 11.29 -8.61
CA ASP A 172 -1.00 11.57 -9.61
C ASP A 172 -0.60 11.22 -11.07
N ASN A 173 -0.02 10.04 -11.25
CA ASN A 173 0.35 9.47 -12.55
C ASN A 173 -0.44 8.17 -12.85
N ASP A 174 -0.14 7.52 -13.98
CA ASP A 174 -0.75 6.26 -14.41
C ASP A 174 0.17 5.04 -14.15
N ILE A 175 0.93 5.06 -13.05
CA ILE A 175 1.93 4.03 -12.74
C ILE A 175 1.24 2.80 -12.14
N SER A 176 1.57 1.62 -12.66
CA SER A 176 1.15 0.33 -12.09
C SER A 176 2.32 -0.58 -11.69
N ASN A 177 3.51 -0.34 -12.24
CA ASN A 177 4.70 -1.16 -12.02
C ASN A 177 5.88 -0.31 -11.55
N VAL A 178 6.32 -0.55 -10.32
CA VAL A 178 7.42 0.17 -9.67
C VAL A 178 8.76 -0.58 -9.69
N THR A 179 8.88 -1.68 -10.44
CA THR A 179 10.10 -2.52 -10.50
C THR A 179 11.35 -1.73 -10.86
N ALA A 180 11.21 -0.70 -11.71
CA ALA A 180 12.30 0.17 -12.10
C ALA A 180 12.94 0.93 -10.91
N LEU A 181 12.20 1.15 -9.82
CA LEU A 181 12.67 1.92 -8.67
C LEU A 181 13.57 1.09 -7.73
N GLY A 182 13.57 -0.24 -7.83
CA GLY A 182 14.24 -1.12 -6.86
C GLY A 182 15.76 -0.96 -6.75
N ASN A 183 16.41 -0.26 -7.69
CA ASN A 183 17.86 0.03 -7.65
C ASN A 183 18.19 1.44 -7.14
N LEU A 184 17.19 2.28 -6.83
CA LEU A 184 17.38 3.65 -6.38
C LEU A 184 17.67 3.71 -4.87
N MET A 185 18.69 2.96 -4.44
CA MET A 185 19.00 2.71 -3.02
C MET A 185 19.36 3.96 -2.21
N ALA A 186 19.59 5.10 -2.87
CA ALA A 186 19.81 6.38 -2.21
C ALA A 186 18.50 7.08 -1.78
N LEU A 187 17.33 6.59 -2.22
CA LEU A 187 16.04 7.20 -1.88
C LEU A 187 15.80 7.23 -0.37
N THR A 188 15.44 8.41 0.10
CA THR A 188 14.99 8.68 1.47
C THR A 188 13.51 9.09 1.50
N SER A 189 12.99 9.68 0.42
CA SER A 189 11.59 10.07 0.29
C SER A 189 11.05 9.68 -1.08
N LEU A 190 9.90 9.00 -1.11
CA LEU A 190 9.24 8.55 -2.33
C LEU A 190 7.73 8.81 -2.25
N ASP A 191 7.21 9.63 -3.16
CA ASP A 191 5.77 9.81 -3.37
C ASP A 191 5.31 8.98 -4.56
N LEU A 192 4.37 8.07 -4.33
CA LEU A 192 3.70 7.25 -5.32
C LEU A 192 2.18 7.39 -5.19
N SER A 193 1.70 8.44 -4.52
CA SER A 193 0.28 8.63 -4.27
C SER A 193 -0.52 8.83 -5.57
N GLY A 194 -1.82 8.56 -5.55
CA GLY A 194 -2.69 8.83 -6.71
C GLY A 194 -2.40 8.00 -7.97
N ASN A 195 -1.76 6.83 -7.82
CA ASN A 195 -1.41 5.93 -8.92
C ASN A 195 -2.31 4.67 -8.95
N SER A 196 -1.95 3.68 -9.80
CA SER A 196 -2.64 2.39 -9.96
C SER A 196 -1.72 1.20 -9.65
N ILE A 197 -0.88 1.33 -8.62
CA ILE A 197 0.09 0.32 -8.20
C ILE A 197 -0.63 -0.89 -7.60
N THR A 198 -0.10 -2.08 -7.88
CA THR A 198 -0.67 -3.35 -7.42
C THR A 198 0.29 -4.20 -6.61
N GLU A 199 1.60 -3.92 -6.66
CA GLU A 199 2.62 -4.64 -5.89
C GLU A 199 3.80 -3.70 -5.55
N LEU A 200 4.45 -3.94 -4.41
CA LEU A 200 5.58 -3.13 -3.91
C LEU A 200 6.87 -3.93 -3.65
N THR A 201 6.91 -5.21 -4.02
CA THR A 201 8.02 -6.13 -3.67
C THR A 201 9.40 -5.58 -4.05
N SER A 202 9.50 -4.88 -5.17
CA SER A 202 10.75 -4.28 -5.66
C SER A 202 11.30 -3.15 -4.77
N LEU A 203 10.45 -2.50 -3.98
CA LEU A 203 10.85 -1.43 -3.07
C LEU A 203 11.54 -1.96 -1.80
N GLY A 204 11.49 -3.27 -1.53
CA GLY A 204 12.13 -3.87 -0.35
C GLY A 204 13.66 -3.71 -0.29
N ALA A 205 14.30 -3.34 -1.40
CA ALA A 205 15.74 -3.02 -1.45
C ALA A 205 16.07 -1.59 -0.99
N LEU A 206 15.08 -0.70 -0.85
CA LEU A 206 15.24 0.72 -0.52
C LEU A 206 15.46 0.94 0.99
N THR A 207 16.51 0.35 1.53
CA THR A 207 16.80 0.33 2.98
C THR A 207 17.09 1.70 3.61
N ASN A 208 17.29 2.76 2.81
CA ASN A 208 17.46 4.14 3.29
C ASN A 208 16.15 4.95 3.31
N LEU A 209 15.03 4.37 2.86
CA LEU A 209 13.75 5.04 2.78
C LEU A 209 13.27 5.44 4.17
N GLN A 210 12.81 6.68 4.31
CA GLN A 210 12.30 7.25 5.55
C GLN A 210 10.83 7.57 5.44
N THR A 211 10.40 8.06 4.28
CA THR A 211 9.01 8.39 3.96
C THR A 211 8.58 7.73 2.66
N LEU A 212 7.40 7.12 2.67
CA LEU A 212 6.75 6.53 1.50
C LEU A 212 5.28 6.91 1.49
N ASP A 213 4.80 7.55 0.44
CA ASP A 213 3.36 7.74 0.23
C ASP A 213 2.86 6.82 -0.89
N VAL A 214 1.92 5.93 -0.55
CA VAL A 214 1.22 5.05 -1.50
C VAL A 214 -0.30 5.24 -1.42
N SER A 215 -0.76 6.33 -0.82
CA SER A 215 -2.19 6.67 -0.76
C SER A 215 -2.80 6.82 -2.15
N GLY A 216 -4.12 6.62 -2.27
CA GLY A 216 -4.79 6.68 -3.58
C GLY A 216 -4.52 5.50 -4.52
N ASN A 217 -3.62 4.56 -4.19
CA ASN A 217 -3.44 3.30 -4.91
C ASN A 217 -4.51 2.27 -4.49
N ASN A 218 -5.75 2.48 -4.91
CA ASN A 218 -6.91 1.70 -4.42
C ASN A 218 -6.92 0.21 -4.82
N SER A 219 -5.98 -0.23 -5.66
CA SER A 219 -5.81 -1.65 -6.04
C SER A 219 -4.66 -2.34 -5.31
N LEU A 220 -3.91 -1.59 -4.49
CA LEU A 220 -2.80 -2.11 -3.72
C LEU A 220 -3.33 -2.80 -2.45
N ALA A 221 -2.91 -4.04 -2.20
CA ALA A 221 -3.32 -4.79 -1.02
C ALA A 221 -2.66 -4.23 0.26
N CYS A 222 -3.41 -4.15 1.36
CA CYS A 222 -2.88 -3.72 2.65
C CYS A 222 -1.81 -4.71 3.18
N ALA A 223 -1.94 -5.99 2.83
CA ALA A 223 -0.94 -7.03 3.10
C ALA A 223 0.41 -6.70 2.44
N ASP A 224 0.42 -6.23 1.18
CA ASP A 224 1.65 -5.90 0.47
C ASP A 224 2.38 -4.71 1.11
N ILE A 225 1.63 -3.70 1.57
CA ILE A 225 2.17 -2.56 2.30
C ILE A 225 2.82 -3.01 3.61
N ASN A 226 2.14 -3.84 4.38
CA ASN A 226 2.66 -4.33 5.65
C ASN A 226 3.86 -5.27 5.46
N ASN A 227 3.86 -6.08 4.40
CA ASN A 227 5.02 -6.89 4.01
C ASN A 227 6.22 -6.02 3.65
N LEU A 228 6.01 -4.92 2.93
CA LEU A 228 7.07 -3.97 2.63
C LEU A 228 7.60 -3.31 3.91
N ASP A 229 6.74 -2.81 4.79
CA ASP A 229 7.15 -2.19 6.06
C ASP A 229 8.02 -3.13 6.88
N ASN A 230 7.59 -4.40 7.01
CA ASN A 230 8.35 -5.44 7.67
C ASN A 230 9.72 -5.69 7.00
N THR A 231 9.76 -5.71 5.65
CA THR A 231 10.99 -5.87 4.88
C THR A 231 11.97 -4.72 5.10
N LEU A 232 11.45 -3.49 5.24
CA LEU A 232 12.22 -2.27 5.52
C LEU A 232 12.56 -2.11 7.02
N GLY A 233 12.22 -3.09 7.86
CA GLY A 233 12.53 -3.10 9.28
C GLY A 233 11.59 -2.23 10.13
N GLY A 234 10.44 -1.84 9.59
CA GLY A 234 9.38 -1.14 10.29
C GLY A 234 9.70 0.32 10.63
N ALA A 235 10.78 0.91 10.08
CA ALA A 235 11.23 2.26 10.46
C ALA A 235 10.68 3.39 9.57
N VAL A 236 10.05 3.01 8.46
CA VAL A 236 9.58 3.95 7.44
C VAL A 236 8.22 4.51 7.86
N GLU A 237 8.03 5.82 7.68
CA GLU A 237 6.71 6.43 7.76
C GLU A 237 5.99 6.17 6.43
N ILE A 238 4.93 5.36 6.47
CA ILE A 238 4.17 4.99 5.27
C ILE A 238 2.77 5.59 5.34
N THR A 239 2.45 6.47 4.39
CA THR A 239 1.08 6.92 4.14
C THR A 239 0.38 5.91 3.23
N VAL A 240 -0.76 5.39 3.67
CA VAL A 240 -1.44 4.25 3.03
C VAL A 240 -2.79 4.61 2.42
N PRO A 241 -3.33 3.79 1.49
CA PRO A 241 -4.73 3.86 1.10
C PRO A 241 -5.68 3.89 2.31
N SER A 242 -6.76 4.65 2.21
CA SER A 242 -7.64 4.92 3.36
C SER A 242 -8.26 3.66 3.96
N ASP A 243 -8.51 2.64 3.14
CA ASP A 243 -9.05 1.35 3.56
C ASP A 243 -8.06 0.49 4.35
N CYS A 244 -6.75 0.79 4.28
CA CYS A 244 -5.73 0.14 5.11
C CYS A 244 -5.56 0.80 6.49
N THR A 245 -6.06 2.02 6.71
CA THR A 245 -5.83 2.77 7.96
C THR A 245 -6.59 2.20 9.18
N THR A 246 -7.63 1.41 8.94
CA THR A 246 -8.46 0.76 9.96
C THR A 246 -8.34 -0.77 9.92
N ALA A 247 -7.24 -1.29 9.36
CA ALA A 247 -6.97 -2.71 9.27
C ALA A 247 -6.32 -3.27 10.55
N LEU A 248 -6.71 -4.49 10.92
CA LEU A 248 -6.01 -5.35 11.88
C LEU A 248 -5.16 -6.35 11.12
N TYR A 249 -3.93 -6.60 11.59
CA TYR A 249 -3.00 -7.53 10.94
C TYR A 249 -2.83 -8.82 11.77
N LEU A 250 -3.10 -9.96 11.14
CA LEU A 250 -2.84 -11.30 11.64
C LEU A 250 -1.77 -11.96 10.75
N ASP A 251 -0.50 -11.79 11.13
CA ASP A 251 0.67 -12.19 10.35
C ASP A 251 1.83 -12.66 11.25
N ASN A 252 3.03 -12.84 10.67
CA ASN A 252 4.21 -13.29 11.41
C ASN A 252 4.62 -12.39 12.58
N THR A 253 4.30 -11.10 12.54
CA THR A 253 4.62 -10.08 13.56
C THR A 253 3.56 -9.96 14.64
N SER A 254 2.36 -10.50 14.41
CA SER A 254 1.28 -10.53 15.39
C SER A 254 1.66 -11.37 16.61
N ASP A 255 1.16 -10.95 17.78
CA ASP A 255 1.29 -11.76 18.99
C ASP A 255 0.52 -13.06 18.80
N ALA A 256 0.99 -14.15 19.42
CA ALA A 256 0.45 -15.48 19.18
C ALA A 256 -1.06 -15.59 19.43
N SER A 257 -1.62 -14.79 20.35
CA SER A 257 -3.04 -14.74 20.63
C SER A 257 -3.47 -13.37 21.14
N GLN A 258 -4.60 -12.86 20.63
CA GLN A 258 -5.29 -11.69 21.20
C GLN A 258 -6.81 -11.89 21.24
N THR A 259 -7.48 -11.20 22.16
CA THR A 259 -8.95 -11.13 22.23
C THR A 259 -9.35 -9.66 22.14
N LEU A 260 -10.30 -9.36 21.25
CA LEU A 260 -10.75 -8.02 20.92
C LEU A 260 -12.26 -7.92 21.04
N ASP A 261 -12.73 -6.97 21.83
CA ASP A 261 -14.14 -6.57 21.84
C ASP A 261 -14.29 -5.31 20.99
N LEU A 262 -14.90 -5.46 19.81
CA LEU A 262 -15.09 -4.36 18.85
C LEU A 262 -16.09 -3.31 19.36
N SER A 263 -17.00 -3.67 20.27
CA SER A 263 -17.98 -2.74 20.85
C SER A 263 -17.36 -1.71 21.81
N MET A 264 -16.14 -1.98 22.27
CA MET A 264 -15.43 -1.18 23.25
C MET A 264 -14.24 -0.39 22.67
N GLN A 265 -14.00 -0.49 21.35
CA GLN A 265 -12.85 0.16 20.72
C GLN A 265 -13.09 1.64 20.42
N ALA A 266 -12.05 2.46 20.64
CA ALA A 266 -12.04 3.87 20.27
C ALA A 266 -11.82 4.09 18.76
N ILE A 267 -11.22 3.11 18.08
CA ILE A 267 -11.00 3.08 16.64
C ILE A 267 -11.86 1.95 16.09
N ALA A 268 -12.73 2.26 15.12
CA ALA A 268 -13.51 1.25 14.43
C ALA A 268 -12.59 0.54 13.42
N PHE A 269 -12.21 -0.70 13.72
CA PHE A 269 -11.62 -1.58 12.73
C PHE A 269 -12.73 -2.10 11.82
N ASP A 270 -12.47 -2.15 10.52
CA ASP A 270 -13.44 -2.68 9.53
C ASP A 270 -12.87 -3.84 8.72
N ARG A 271 -11.55 -4.05 8.78
CA ARG A 271 -10.84 -5.09 8.03
C ARG A 271 -9.90 -5.91 8.89
N LEU A 272 -9.89 -7.23 8.71
CA LEU A 272 -8.82 -8.12 9.17
C LEU A 272 -7.97 -8.54 7.96
N VAL A 273 -6.70 -8.18 7.97
CA VAL A 273 -5.69 -8.62 7.00
C VAL A 273 -5.00 -9.86 7.57
N ILE A 274 -5.14 -10.99 6.86
CA ILE A 274 -4.50 -12.26 7.18
C ILE A 274 -3.31 -12.43 6.22
N GLY A 275 -2.12 -12.17 6.73
CA GLY A 275 -0.86 -12.20 5.97
C GLY A 275 -0.05 -13.47 6.19
N ASP A 276 1.02 -13.64 5.41
CA ASP A 276 2.00 -14.74 5.55
C ASP A 276 1.43 -16.17 5.46
N ILE A 277 0.34 -16.35 4.72
CA ILE A 277 -0.33 -17.63 4.43
C ILE A 277 -0.12 -18.07 2.97
N GLN A 278 -0.29 -19.36 2.68
CA GLN A 278 -0.27 -19.91 1.31
C GLN A 278 -1.63 -19.80 0.61
N GLY A 279 -2.71 -19.74 1.38
CA GLY A 279 -4.07 -19.59 0.88
C GLY A 279 -5.10 -19.86 1.99
N ARG A 280 -6.36 -19.94 1.59
CA ARG A 280 -7.50 -20.16 2.51
C ARG A 280 -7.40 -21.41 3.40
N ASP A 281 -6.73 -22.46 2.96
CA ASP A 281 -6.56 -23.70 3.73
C ASP A 281 -5.73 -23.49 5.02
N ASP A 282 -4.98 -22.39 5.12
CA ASP A 282 -4.24 -22.01 6.32
C ASP A 282 -5.12 -21.26 7.34
N ILE A 283 -6.38 -20.98 7.03
CA ILE A 283 -7.31 -20.25 7.88
C ILE A 283 -8.29 -21.23 8.54
N VAL A 284 -8.45 -21.11 9.86
CA VAL A 284 -9.46 -21.82 10.63
C VAL A 284 -10.35 -20.82 11.35
N LEU A 285 -11.66 -20.93 11.14
CA LEU A 285 -12.66 -20.18 11.89
C LEU A 285 -13.24 -21.09 12.97
N PHE A 286 -13.41 -20.56 14.18
CA PHE A 286 -13.99 -21.31 15.28
C PHE A 286 -14.92 -20.44 16.12
N GLN A 287 -16.17 -20.86 16.28
CA GLN A 287 -17.13 -20.23 17.16
C GLN A 287 -17.02 -20.80 18.59
N SER A 288 -16.91 -19.90 19.58
CA SER A 288 -16.98 -20.27 21.00
C SER A 288 -18.02 -19.40 21.69
N GLY A 289 -19.20 -19.96 21.96
CA GLY A 289 -20.35 -19.17 22.38
C GLY A 289 -20.72 -18.14 21.31
N ASN A 290 -20.63 -16.85 21.65
CA ASN A 290 -20.88 -15.75 20.70
C ASN A 290 -19.60 -15.20 20.06
N ASP A 291 -18.43 -15.72 20.41
CA ASP A 291 -17.15 -15.20 19.96
C ASP A 291 -16.69 -15.92 18.68
N LEU A 292 -16.06 -15.19 17.77
CA LEU A 292 -15.38 -15.75 16.61
C LEU A 292 -13.88 -15.76 16.86
N ARG A 293 -13.27 -16.94 16.85
CA ARG A 293 -11.82 -17.09 16.77
C ARG A 293 -11.41 -17.33 15.33
N VAL A 294 -10.44 -16.54 14.88
CA VAL A 294 -9.78 -16.67 13.58
C VAL A 294 -8.34 -17.09 13.84
N THR A 295 -7.95 -18.22 13.27
CA THR A 295 -6.59 -18.75 13.34
C THR A 295 -5.99 -18.75 11.95
N ALA A 296 -4.74 -18.32 11.84
CA ALA A 296 -3.94 -18.33 10.62
C ALA A 296 -2.65 -19.13 10.85
N ASN A 297 -2.41 -20.13 10.01
CA ASN A 297 -1.18 -20.92 10.00
C ASN A 297 -0.13 -20.23 9.14
N THR A 298 0.64 -19.33 9.77
CA THR A 298 1.69 -18.58 9.09
C THR A 298 3.00 -19.36 9.01
N SER A 299 3.95 -18.88 8.21
CA SER A 299 5.31 -19.42 8.16
C SER A 299 6.07 -19.34 9.51
N ALA A 300 5.71 -18.41 10.40
CA ALA A 300 6.24 -18.31 11.76
C ALA A 300 5.45 -19.12 12.81
N GLY A 301 4.42 -19.88 12.38
CA GLY A 301 3.56 -20.68 13.23
C GLY A 301 2.13 -20.14 13.34
N GLU A 302 1.34 -20.77 14.21
CA GLU A 302 -0.06 -20.41 14.43
C GLU A 302 -0.19 -19.00 15.03
N LYS A 303 -1.07 -18.20 14.44
CA LYS A 303 -1.49 -16.87 14.93
C LYS A 303 -3.00 -16.90 15.14
N GLN A 304 -3.48 -16.35 16.24
CA GLN A 304 -4.92 -16.28 16.48
C GLN A 304 -5.39 -14.91 16.98
N ILE A 305 -6.59 -14.53 16.54
CA ILE A 305 -7.36 -13.42 17.09
C ILE A 305 -8.77 -13.91 17.43
N THR A 306 -9.32 -13.45 18.55
CA THR A 306 -10.71 -13.74 18.95
C THR A 306 -11.49 -12.44 19.01
N PHE A 307 -12.57 -12.36 18.25
CA PHE A 307 -13.53 -11.26 18.28
C PHE A 307 -14.69 -11.61 19.20
N SER A 308 -14.86 -10.83 20.26
CA SER A 308 -15.94 -11.05 21.22
C SER A 308 -17.29 -10.63 20.64
N ASN A 309 -18.32 -11.42 20.94
CA ASN A 309 -19.71 -11.19 20.56
C ASN A 309 -20.01 -11.15 19.05
N TRP A 310 -19.10 -11.62 18.19
CA TRP A 310 -19.26 -11.67 16.74
C TRP A 310 -20.64 -12.16 16.27
N PHE A 311 -21.19 -13.20 16.91
CA PHE A 311 -22.47 -13.81 16.55
C PHE A 311 -23.68 -13.22 17.29
N SER A 312 -23.48 -12.19 18.12
CA SER A 312 -24.58 -11.56 18.89
C SER A 312 -25.30 -10.45 18.12
N ASP A 313 -24.58 -9.66 17.34
CA ASP A 313 -25.09 -8.51 16.58
C ASP A 313 -24.14 -8.19 15.42
N GLU A 314 -24.68 -7.81 14.25
CA GLU A 314 -23.88 -7.41 13.08
C GLU A 314 -22.98 -6.19 13.38
N ALA A 315 -23.35 -5.35 14.35
CA ALA A 315 -22.53 -4.22 14.80
C ALA A 315 -21.20 -4.65 15.48
N TYR A 316 -21.04 -5.93 15.80
CA TYR A 316 -19.81 -6.49 16.39
C TYR A 316 -18.94 -7.22 15.37
N GLN A 317 -19.26 -7.11 14.08
CA GLN A 317 -18.54 -7.77 13.00
C GLN A 317 -17.65 -6.78 12.25
N LEU A 318 -16.54 -7.27 11.71
CA LEU A 318 -15.77 -6.56 10.70
C LEU A 318 -16.47 -6.67 9.35
N GLY A 319 -16.38 -5.62 8.52
CA GLY A 319 -16.90 -5.66 7.15
C GLY A 319 -16.13 -6.61 6.24
N GLU A 320 -14.81 -6.71 6.41
CA GLU A 320 -13.92 -7.31 5.41
C GLU A 320 -12.79 -8.18 6.00
N PHE A 321 -12.42 -9.21 5.24
CA PHE A 321 -11.25 -10.06 5.46
C PHE A 321 -10.38 -10.01 4.20
N GLU A 322 -9.16 -9.53 4.32
CA GLU A 322 -8.16 -9.56 3.25
C GLU A 322 -7.25 -10.77 3.44
N ILE A 323 -7.22 -11.67 2.47
CA ILE A 323 -6.62 -13.01 2.59
C ILE A 323 -5.39 -13.07 1.69
N GLY A 324 -4.22 -12.73 2.23
CA GLY A 324 -2.96 -12.71 1.47
C GLY A 324 -3.13 -12.12 0.06
N SER A 325 -2.77 -12.91 -0.96
CA SER A 325 -2.92 -12.55 -2.37
C SER A 325 -4.25 -12.96 -3.01
N GLU A 326 -5.16 -13.60 -2.26
CA GLU A 326 -6.49 -13.99 -2.74
C GLU A 326 -7.51 -12.85 -2.72
N GLY A 327 -7.14 -11.72 -2.11
CA GLY A 327 -7.95 -10.50 -2.07
C GLY A 327 -8.94 -10.45 -0.91
N VAL A 328 -9.95 -9.59 -1.06
CA VAL A 328 -10.91 -9.26 -0.01
C VAL A 328 -12.15 -10.14 -0.07
N SER A 329 -12.67 -10.56 1.08
CA SER A 329 -13.91 -11.33 1.22
C SER A 329 -14.72 -10.85 2.41
N ARG A 330 -16.05 -11.00 2.33
CA ARG A 330 -16.93 -10.85 3.49
C ARG A 330 -16.85 -12.10 4.36
N PHE A 331 -17.27 -11.98 5.62
CA PHE A 331 -17.28 -13.11 6.55
C PHE A 331 -18.05 -14.32 6.02
N ASP A 332 -19.26 -14.13 5.49
CA ASP A 332 -20.08 -15.23 4.98
C ASP A 332 -19.41 -15.98 3.82
N ASP A 333 -18.73 -15.25 2.93
CA ASP A 333 -18.02 -15.83 1.80
C ASP A 333 -16.75 -16.57 2.27
N LEU A 334 -16.03 -16.01 3.24
CA LEU A 334 -14.90 -16.67 3.87
C LEU A 334 -15.35 -17.95 4.57
N ARG A 335 -16.37 -17.87 5.42
CA ARG A 335 -16.96 -19.01 6.13
C ARG A 335 -17.42 -20.10 5.16
N ALA A 336 -18.11 -19.74 4.08
CA ALA A 336 -18.54 -20.69 3.08
C ALA A 336 -17.38 -21.35 2.32
N ALA A 337 -16.19 -20.73 2.31
CA ALA A 337 -15.01 -21.27 1.65
C ALA A 337 -14.13 -22.14 2.58
N VAL A 338 -13.95 -21.74 3.85
CA VAL A 338 -13.04 -22.43 4.78
C VAL A 338 -13.74 -23.30 5.82
N GLY A 339 -15.06 -23.14 5.98
CA GLY A 339 -15.84 -23.80 7.03
C GLY A 339 -15.81 -23.05 8.36
N LEU A 340 -16.59 -23.55 9.32
CA LEU A 340 -16.66 -23.07 10.69
C LEU A 340 -16.58 -24.25 11.67
N GLY A 341 -15.61 -24.17 12.58
CA GLY A 341 -15.60 -25.03 13.75
C GLY A 341 -16.57 -24.51 14.81
N LEU A 342 -17.39 -25.37 15.42
CA LEU A 342 -18.20 -25.00 16.58
C LEU A 342 -18.54 -26.19 17.47
N ALA A 343 -18.89 -25.89 18.72
CA ALA A 343 -19.57 -26.84 19.60
C ALA A 343 -21.02 -26.41 19.77
N LEU A 344 -21.94 -27.36 19.62
CA LEU A 344 -23.37 -27.23 19.91
C LEU A 344 -23.59 -27.24 21.44
N THR A 345 -24.84 -27.42 21.87
CA THR A 345 -25.20 -27.40 23.29
C THR A 345 -25.35 -28.82 23.85
N ASP A 346 -25.42 -28.96 25.17
CA ASP A 346 -25.72 -30.25 25.81
C ASP A 346 -27.23 -30.65 25.68
N GLN A 347 -27.94 -30.16 24.66
CA GLN A 347 -29.35 -30.42 24.41
C GLN A 347 -29.53 -31.01 23.01
N ASP A 348 -30.69 -31.61 22.73
CA ASP A 348 -31.04 -32.06 21.38
C ASP A 348 -30.97 -30.88 20.39
N ASP A 349 -29.95 -30.86 19.54
CA ASP A 349 -29.70 -29.80 18.58
C ASP A 349 -30.01 -30.23 17.13
N THR A 350 -30.33 -29.26 16.28
CA THR A 350 -30.47 -29.46 14.83
C THR A 350 -29.61 -28.44 14.12
N TYR A 351 -28.59 -28.90 13.42
CA TYR A 351 -27.58 -28.04 12.81
C TYR A 351 -27.20 -28.50 11.41
N SER A 352 -27.10 -27.52 10.50
CA SER A 352 -26.51 -27.69 9.18
C SER A 352 -25.26 -26.82 9.10
N GLY A 353 -24.15 -27.42 8.67
CA GLY A 353 -22.90 -26.74 8.39
C GLY A 353 -22.98 -25.80 7.19
N SER A 354 -21.80 -25.40 6.72
CA SER A 354 -21.59 -24.48 5.61
C SER A 354 -21.29 -25.24 4.32
N ASN A 355 -20.77 -24.56 3.30
CA ASN A 355 -20.26 -25.25 2.11
C ASN A 355 -18.74 -25.47 2.16
N GLY A 356 -18.10 -25.09 3.27
CA GLY A 356 -16.67 -25.27 3.51
C GLY A 356 -16.42 -26.44 4.46
N ASN A 357 -15.16 -26.65 4.86
CA ASN A 357 -14.78 -27.78 5.69
C ASN A 357 -15.10 -27.51 7.17
N ASP A 358 -16.28 -27.90 7.64
CA ASP A 358 -16.76 -27.62 8.99
C ASP A 358 -16.21 -28.62 10.03
N ILE A 359 -16.12 -28.17 11.29
CA ILE A 359 -15.79 -29.05 12.43
C ILE A 359 -16.89 -28.89 13.49
N ILE A 360 -17.78 -29.87 13.59
CA ILE A 360 -18.99 -29.77 14.41
C ILE A 360 -18.90 -30.77 15.56
N TYR A 361 -19.04 -30.27 16.79
CA TYR A 361 -19.16 -31.08 18.00
C TYR A 361 -20.60 -31.00 18.53
N GLY A 362 -21.35 -32.10 18.54
CA GLY A 362 -22.71 -32.19 19.06
C GLY A 362 -22.79 -32.09 20.59
N LEU A 363 -21.82 -32.68 21.29
CA LEU A 363 -21.74 -32.74 22.76
C LEU A 363 -22.73 -33.76 23.36
N ASP A 364 -23.60 -33.37 24.29
CA ASP A 364 -24.62 -34.25 24.87
C ASP A 364 -25.98 -33.94 24.21
N GLY A 365 -26.85 -34.94 24.01
CA GLY A 365 -28.16 -34.72 23.38
C GLY A 365 -28.39 -35.70 22.23
N ASN A 366 -29.60 -35.78 21.69
CA ASN A 366 -29.86 -36.54 20.47
C ASN A 366 -29.87 -35.56 19.30
N ASP A 367 -28.74 -35.45 18.63
CA ASP A 367 -28.52 -34.37 17.67
C ASP A 367 -28.88 -34.78 16.23
N ILE A 368 -29.23 -33.79 15.42
CA ILE A 368 -29.38 -33.93 13.97
C ILE A 368 -28.37 -32.99 13.30
N ILE A 369 -27.28 -33.55 12.77
CA ILE A 369 -26.14 -32.78 12.26
C ILE A 369 -25.87 -33.13 10.80
N ALA A 370 -25.92 -32.12 9.94
CA ALA A 370 -25.48 -32.18 8.55
C ALA A 370 -24.21 -31.33 8.36
N GLY A 371 -23.17 -31.87 7.72
CA GLY A 371 -22.00 -31.10 7.29
C GLY A 371 -22.30 -30.16 6.12
N GLU A 372 -23.16 -30.63 5.21
CA GLU A 372 -23.56 -30.00 3.94
C GLU A 372 -22.56 -30.24 2.80
N ARG A 373 -21.73 -29.28 2.39
CA ARG A 373 -20.67 -29.51 1.37
C ARG A 373 -19.33 -29.21 2.01
N GLY A 374 -18.29 -29.88 1.53
CA GLY A 374 -16.95 -29.74 2.08
C GLY A 374 -16.48 -31.08 2.64
N ALA A 375 -15.23 -31.12 3.09
CA ALA A 375 -14.71 -32.28 3.81
C ALA A 375 -14.90 -32.02 5.31
N ASP A 376 -16.03 -32.49 5.84
CA ASP A 376 -16.46 -32.13 7.19
C ASP A 376 -15.95 -33.08 8.26
N VAL A 377 -15.78 -32.57 9.48
CA VAL A 377 -15.53 -33.38 10.68
C VAL A 377 -16.72 -33.24 11.62
N ILE A 378 -17.45 -34.34 11.84
CA ILE A 378 -18.62 -34.35 12.72
C ILE A 378 -18.35 -35.29 13.90
N VAL A 379 -18.46 -34.76 15.11
CA VAL A 379 -18.37 -35.51 16.36
C VAL A 379 -19.75 -35.43 17.03
N GLY A 380 -20.52 -36.53 17.00
CA GLY A 380 -21.87 -36.56 17.60
C GLY A 380 -21.81 -36.30 19.10
N GLY A 381 -21.06 -37.14 19.82
CA GLY A 381 -20.93 -37.04 21.28
C GLY A 381 -21.88 -38.00 21.98
N SER A 382 -22.39 -37.66 23.16
CA SER A 382 -23.24 -38.56 23.94
C SER A 382 -24.72 -38.43 23.53
N GLY A 383 -25.34 -39.50 23.07
CA GLY A 383 -26.77 -39.51 22.82
C GLY A 383 -27.23 -40.54 21.82
N SER A 384 -28.01 -40.15 20.83
CA SER A 384 -28.42 -41.04 19.74
C SER A 384 -28.66 -40.17 18.54
N ASP A 385 -27.58 -39.95 17.81
CA ASP A 385 -27.50 -38.86 16.86
C ASP A 385 -27.86 -39.30 15.44
N ILE A 386 -28.28 -38.34 14.62
CA ILE A 386 -28.45 -38.51 13.18
C ILE A 386 -27.41 -37.62 12.50
N LEU A 387 -26.35 -38.24 12.01
CA LEU A 387 -25.19 -37.57 11.44
C LEU A 387 -25.15 -37.80 9.93
N SER A 388 -24.76 -36.78 9.19
CA SER A 388 -24.56 -36.88 7.76
C SER A 388 -23.49 -35.89 7.33
N GLY A 389 -22.49 -36.35 6.59
CA GLY A 389 -21.55 -35.44 5.94
C GLY A 389 -22.26 -34.49 4.98
N HIS A 390 -23.23 -34.99 4.23
CA HIS A 390 -24.05 -34.16 3.34
C HIS A 390 -25.38 -33.72 3.96
N LYS A 391 -26.18 -32.97 3.20
CA LYS A 391 -27.50 -32.46 3.56
C LYS A 391 -28.46 -33.45 4.24
N ILE A 392 -29.09 -32.99 5.33
CA ILE A 392 -30.27 -33.61 5.95
C ILE A 392 -31.53 -32.80 5.62
N THR A 393 -32.66 -33.48 5.40
CA THR A 393 -33.99 -32.86 5.26
C THR A 393 -34.89 -33.39 6.37
N ILE A 394 -35.54 -32.48 7.11
CA ILE A 394 -36.55 -32.81 8.11
C ILE A 394 -37.90 -32.44 7.52
N ASP A 395 -38.74 -33.45 7.30
CA ASP A 395 -40.08 -33.28 6.74
C ASP A 395 -41.08 -32.79 7.80
N ASP A 396 -42.24 -32.26 7.38
CA ASP A 396 -43.29 -31.73 8.27
C ASP A 396 -43.79 -32.75 9.31
N ASP A 397 -43.63 -34.05 9.05
CA ASP A 397 -43.98 -35.15 9.95
C ASP A 397 -42.82 -35.57 10.89
N SER A 398 -41.75 -34.76 10.95
CA SER A 398 -40.51 -35.00 11.69
C SER A 398 -39.73 -36.23 11.22
N SER A 399 -40.04 -36.78 10.05
CA SER A 399 -39.16 -37.78 9.44
C SER A 399 -37.89 -37.12 8.92
N VAL A 400 -36.77 -37.80 9.14
CA VAL A 400 -35.44 -37.32 8.78
C VAL A 400 -34.98 -38.09 7.55
N THR A 401 -34.81 -37.38 6.44
CA THR A 401 -34.31 -37.93 5.18
C THR A 401 -32.88 -37.43 4.95
N ARG A 402 -31.94 -38.36 4.85
CA ARG A 402 -30.54 -38.07 4.54
C ARG A 402 -30.32 -38.07 3.03
N SER A 403 -29.68 -37.03 2.51
CA SER A 403 -29.31 -37.01 1.09
C SER A 403 -28.20 -38.01 0.83
N VAL A 404 -28.36 -38.81 -0.22
CA VAL A 404 -27.32 -39.74 -0.72
C VAL A 404 -26.61 -39.17 -1.96
N SER A 405 -26.77 -37.87 -2.23
CA SER A 405 -26.00 -37.21 -3.28
C SER A 405 -24.53 -37.19 -2.87
N TYR A 406 -23.68 -37.76 -3.72
CA TYR A 406 -22.24 -37.67 -3.58
C TYR A 406 -21.80 -36.24 -3.92
N ASP A 407 -21.22 -35.52 -2.97
CA ASP A 407 -20.11 -34.66 -3.34
C ASP A 407 -18.83 -35.51 -3.42
N SER A 408 -17.76 -34.94 -3.98
CA SER A 408 -16.47 -35.62 -4.10
C SER A 408 -15.64 -35.56 -2.82
N ASP A 409 -16.15 -34.90 -1.79
CA ASP A 409 -15.43 -34.54 -0.60
C ASP A 409 -15.49 -35.69 0.41
N GLN A 410 -14.56 -35.71 1.36
CA GLN A 410 -14.39 -36.84 2.28
C GLN A 410 -14.70 -36.41 3.70
N ASP A 411 -15.89 -36.75 4.15
CA ASP A 411 -16.34 -36.47 5.51
C ASP A 411 -15.77 -37.49 6.51
N THR A 412 -15.45 -36.99 7.69
CA THR A 412 -15.01 -37.76 8.84
C THR A 412 -16.06 -37.66 9.93
N ILE A 413 -16.71 -38.78 10.24
CA ILE A 413 -17.63 -38.86 11.36
C ILE A 413 -16.98 -39.66 12.49
N VAL A 414 -16.86 -39.04 13.67
CA VAL A 414 -16.10 -39.55 14.81
C VAL A 414 -17.05 -40.08 15.88
N PHE A 415 -16.76 -41.29 16.37
CA PHE A 415 -17.54 -41.99 17.41
C PHE A 415 -16.63 -42.52 18.50
N ASN A 416 -17.10 -42.45 19.74
CA ASN A 416 -16.45 -42.99 20.91
C ASN A 416 -17.32 -44.03 21.62
N LEU A 417 -16.68 -44.82 22.49
CA LEU A 417 -17.39 -45.79 23.31
C LEU A 417 -18.23 -45.06 24.37
N GLY A 418 -19.55 -45.09 24.23
CA GLY A 418 -20.47 -44.43 25.16
C GLY A 418 -21.42 -43.43 24.49
N ASP A 419 -21.17 -43.13 23.22
CA ASP A 419 -21.87 -42.13 22.41
C ASP A 419 -23.32 -42.53 22.09
N GLY A 420 -23.69 -43.79 22.32
CA GLY A 420 -25.07 -44.28 22.26
C GLY A 420 -25.41 -44.92 20.92
N ASN A 421 -26.57 -44.62 20.34
CA ASN A 421 -27.07 -45.29 19.12
C ASN A 421 -27.19 -44.34 17.93
N ASP A 422 -26.07 -44.12 17.25
CA ASP A 422 -26.01 -43.13 16.16
C ASP A 422 -26.39 -43.72 14.81
N ILE A 423 -26.97 -42.87 13.95
CA ILE A 423 -27.40 -43.14 12.59
C ILE A 423 -26.53 -42.33 11.63
N ILE A 424 -25.89 -43.01 10.67
CA ILE A 424 -24.90 -42.45 9.73
C ILE A 424 -25.29 -42.73 8.28
#